data_AF-A0AAD5LX79-F1
#
_entry.id   AF-A0AAD5LX79-F1
#
_cell.length_a   1.000
_cell.length_b   1.000
_cell.length_c   1.000
_cell.angle_alpha   90.00
_cell.angle_beta   90.00
_cell.angle_gamma   90.00
#
_symmetry.space_group_name_H-M   'P 1'
#
loop_
_entity.id
_entity.type
_entity.pdbx_description
1 polymer ?
#
loop_
_entity_poly.entity_id
_entity_poly.type
_entity_poly.pdbx_seq_one_letter_code
_entity_poly.pdbx_strand_id
1 'polypeptide(L)'
;MNPVTPLRRASPRRSSPPQRTPERRGVSPLSRLQSSPYQRRSPRLEEQTRAQVVIAQPQVIADQPQALISSHDPLIKLTVDVRLKDTVNQRLTSSGRMGTHKIYADTWDDVKSKLWSIVQVELKPLAIPTGKPPVWKVDEQEPTIDLFEKYTSMRINAKVLDPWGSAKDRRYLTRNEQETILLSVYKYGNEISTVAQFTDFEEQCIHPVETDRGGAANEAVHQSLITALKEKWGAILTAQELSWRLWAGSIVKKPRTQHEREIAKPPPSNMVNQFRWTANSSDEHMQRVQRSVKMAKKVVQGMQSKVQMFSQSVQVLQSAIASMNEMLENQLEVIVALGEDVAIAPDTTEVSSALTAIPNQDDIDHE
;
A
#
# COMPACT_ATOMS: atom_id res chain seq x y z
N MET A 1 -26.70 -38.15 18.14
CA MET A 1 -27.10 -38.61 19.48
C MET A 1 -26.03 -38.13 20.47
N ASN A 2 -26.34 -37.11 21.26
CA ASN A 2 -25.70 -36.79 22.56
C ASN A 2 -26.42 -37.61 23.65
N PRO A 3 -25.94 -37.79 24.91
CA PRO A 3 -25.25 -36.79 25.75
C PRO A 3 -24.09 -37.39 26.59
N VAL A 4 -23.31 -36.66 27.40
CA VAL A 4 -23.60 -36.34 28.81
C VAL A 4 -22.69 -35.19 29.29
N THR A 5 -23.31 -34.30 30.06
CA THR A 5 -22.82 -33.03 30.62
C THR A 5 -22.23 -33.24 32.06
N PRO A 6 -22.04 -32.21 32.91
CA PRO A 6 -20.75 -31.82 33.50
C PRO A 6 -20.64 -32.18 35.01
N LEU A 7 -19.50 -31.86 35.65
CA LEU A 7 -19.43 -31.81 37.12
C LEU A 7 -18.58 -30.63 37.63
N ARG A 8 -19.19 -29.90 38.56
CA ARG A 8 -18.72 -28.69 39.27
C ARG A 8 -18.68 -29.02 40.77
N ARG A 9 -17.82 -28.28 41.51
CA ARG A 9 -17.54 -28.28 42.98
C ARG A 9 -16.42 -29.26 43.37
N ALA A 10 -15.45 -28.94 44.24
CA ALA A 10 -15.51 -28.12 45.47
C ALA A 10 -14.11 -27.60 45.92
N SER A 11 -14.06 -26.41 46.54
CA SER A 11 -12.95 -25.90 47.42
C SER A 11 -12.90 -26.71 48.76
N PRO A 12 -12.11 -26.38 49.81
CA PRO A 12 -10.98 -25.43 49.98
C PRO A 12 -9.78 -26.04 50.76
N ARG A 13 -8.62 -25.36 50.83
CA ARG A 13 -7.77 -25.48 52.03
C ARG A 13 -7.00 -24.19 52.34
N ARG A 14 -7.24 -23.79 53.58
CA ARG A 14 -6.82 -22.63 54.36
C ARG A 14 -5.35 -22.77 54.77
N SER A 15 -4.57 -21.69 54.71
CA SER A 15 -3.41 -21.44 55.56
C SER A 15 -2.98 -19.97 55.46
N SER A 16 -3.17 -19.25 56.55
CA SER A 16 -2.51 -17.97 56.90
C SER A 16 -2.25 -18.04 58.41
N PRO A 17 -1.40 -17.20 59.03
CA PRO A 17 -0.16 -16.53 58.61
C PRO A 17 0.97 -16.83 59.65
N PRO A 18 2.05 -16.02 59.77
CA PRO A 18 1.96 -14.95 60.77
C PRO A 18 2.63 -13.61 60.41
N GLN A 19 2.20 -12.61 61.19
CA GLN A 19 2.56 -11.19 61.23
C GLN A 19 4.05 -10.92 61.50
N ARG A 20 4.52 -9.73 61.11
CA ARG A 20 5.24 -8.78 61.98
C ARG A 20 5.37 -7.39 61.34
N THR A 21 4.60 -6.44 61.86
CA THR A 21 5.00 -5.02 62.05
C THR A 21 5.34 -4.85 63.55
N PRO A 22 6.21 -3.91 63.94
CA PRO A 22 5.68 -2.59 64.33
C PRO A 22 6.56 -1.37 64.02
N GLU A 23 5.86 -0.25 63.78
CA GLU A 23 6.04 1.13 64.30
C GLU A 23 7.42 1.64 64.78
N ARG A 24 7.77 2.90 64.43
CA ARG A 24 7.40 4.11 65.22
C ARG A 24 8.08 5.41 64.72
N ARG A 25 7.22 6.46 64.68
CA ARG A 25 7.38 7.86 65.15
C ARG A 25 8.64 8.67 64.83
N GLY A 26 8.39 9.89 64.34
CA GLY A 26 9.08 11.06 64.91
C GLY A 26 9.01 12.39 64.16
N VAL A 27 8.05 13.23 64.54
CA VAL A 27 8.20 14.69 64.76
C VAL A 27 8.23 15.65 63.54
N SER A 28 7.11 16.35 63.35
CA SER A 28 7.08 17.75 62.85
C SER A 28 7.48 18.71 63.98
N PRO A 29 8.03 19.90 63.66
CA PRO A 29 7.29 21.11 64.03
C PRO A 29 7.38 22.29 63.04
N LEU A 30 6.19 22.87 62.79
CA LEU A 30 5.81 24.29 62.90
C LEU A 30 6.72 25.42 62.36
N SER A 31 6.11 26.16 61.41
CA SER A 31 5.86 27.61 61.44
C SER A 31 7.03 28.61 61.36
N ARG A 32 7.06 29.36 60.25
CA ARG A 32 7.12 30.83 60.33
C ARG A 32 6.56 31.52 59.08
N LEU A 33 5.35 32.05 59.23
CA LEU A 33 4.88 33.26 58.55
C LEU A 33 5.77 34.42 58.99
N GLN A 34 6.31 35.20 58.05
CA GLN A 34 6.73 36.58 58.28
C GLN A 34 6.69 37.39 56.97
N SER A 35 5.59 38.13 56.82
CA SER A 35 5.54 39.58 56.55
C SER A 35 6.52 40.22 55.54
N SER A 36 5.93 40.68 54.42
CA SER A 36 6.17 41.99 53.74
C SER A 36 6.05 43.17 54.74
N PRO A 37 6.47 44.45 54.50
CA PRO A 37 7.01 45.11 53.30
C PRO A 37 8.27 45.99 53.54
N TYR A 38 8.99 46.36 52.46
CA TYR A 38 9.80 47.59 52.44
C TYR A 38 9.35 48.49 51.29
N GLN A 39 8.55 49.50 51.67
CA GLN A 39 8.45 50.78 50.96
C GLN A 39 9.65 51.66 51.37
N ARG A 40 10.35 52.24 50.39
CA ARG A 40 11.02 53.55 50.48
C ARG A 40 11.15 54.07 49.05
N ARG A 41 10.27 55.01 48.67
CA ARG A 41 10.52 56.47 48.67
C ARG A 41 11.58 56.89 47.65
N SER A 42 11.08 57.42 46.53
CA SER A 42 11.77 58.40 45.69
C SER A 42 12.07 59.68 46.46
N PRO A 43 13.12 60.41 46.06
CA PRO A 43 13.08 61.86 46.04
C PRO A 43 13.35 62.42 44.63
N ARG A 44 12.32 63.11 44.14
CA ARG A 44 12.28 64.36 43.37
C ARG A 44 13.63 65.12 43.26
N LEU A 45 14.03 65.45 42.03
CA LEU A 45 14.82 66.65 41.71
C LEU A 45 14.06 67.45 40.65
N GLU A 46 13.58 68.62 41.05
CA GLU A 46 13.10 69.70 40.18
C GLU A 46 14.24 70.72 39.99
N GLU A 47 14.02 71.62 39.03
CA GLU A 47 14.74 72.88 38.73
C GLU A 47 15.93 72.76 37.76
N GLN A 48 16.09 73.60 36.73
CA GLN A 48 15.27 74.64 36.07
C GLN A 48 16.16 75.17 34.94
N THR A 49 15.72 75.27 33.68
CA THR A 49 16.08 76.43 32.83
C THR A 49 15.18 76.60 31.62
N ARG A 50 14.45 77.73 31.66
CA ARG A 50 14.00 78.65 30.59
C ARG A 50 13.42 78.17 29.26
N ALA A 51 12.21 78.66 29.06
CA ALA A 51 11.46 78.82 27.82
C ALA A 51 12.15 79.71 26.76
N GLN A 52 11.82 79.46 25.49
CA GLN A 52 11.37 80.50 24.56
C GLN A 52 10.49 79.90 23.45
N VAL A 53 9.28 80.44 23.35
CA VAL A 53 8.31 80.26 22.26
C VAL A 53 8.40 81.51 21.39
N VAL A 54 8.51 81.35 20.07
CA VAL A 54 8.22 82.41 19.08
C VAL A 54 7.41 81.79 17.94
N ILE A 55 6.45 82.58 17.45
CA ILE A 55 5.27 82.23 16.65
C ILE A 55 5.50 82.52 15.14
N ALA A 56 5.05 81.58 14.29
CA ALA A 56 4.43 81.61 12.94
C ALA A 56 4.90 82.51 11.73
N GLN A 57 5.18 81.79 10.61
CA GLN A 57 4.67 81.91 9.19
C GLN A 57 5.08 83.09 8.25
N PRO A 58 4.87 83.03 6.90
CA PRO A 58 5.00 81.95 5.87
C PRO A 58 5.69 82.45 4.54
N GLN A 59 5.62 81.64 3.44
CA GLN A 59 5.96 81.91 2.00
C GLN A 59 7.37 81.42 1.56
N VAL A 60 7.69 80.82 0.39
CA VAL A 60 7.12 80.75 -0.98
C VAL A 60 7.54 79.42 -1.64
N ILE A 61 6.71 78.96 -2.59
CA ILE A 61 6.85 77.82 -3.51
C ILE A 61 8.08 77.95 -4.44
N ALA A 62 8.83 76.86 -4.64
CA ALA A 62 9.61 76.64 -5.86
C ALA A 62 9.76 75.14 -6.14
N ASP A 63 9.27 74.73 -7.30
CA ASP A 63 9.35 73.40 -7.90
C ASP A 63 10.78 72.88 -8.00
N GLN A 64 11.02 71.69 -7.46
CA GLN A 64 12.05 70.77 -7.96
C GLN A 64 11.46 69.35 -8.04
N PRO A 65 11.71 68.63 -9.14
CA PRO A 65 11.11 67.33 -9.39
C PRO A 65 11.55 66.33 -8.33
N GLN A 66 10.56 65.69 -7.72
CA GLN A 66 10.74 64.57 -6.80
C GLN A 66 11.63 63.51 -7.46
N ALA A 67 12.88 63.42 -7.02
CA ALA A 67 13.64 62.20 -7.15
C ALA A 67 12.83 61.12 -6.42
N LEU A 68 12.30 60.17 -7.18
CA LEU A 68 11.79 58.91 -6.68
C LEU A 68 12.83 58.34 -5.71
N ILE A 69 12.57 58.50 -4.41
CA ILE A 69 13.24 57.75 -3.38
C ILE A 69 12.82 56.31 -3.64
N SER A 70 13.64 55.57 -4.39
CA SER A 70 13.54 54.12 -4.46
C SER A 70 13.76 53.63 -3.03
N SER A 71 12.66 53.42 -2.32
CA SER A 71 12.61 52.78 -1.01
C SER A 71 12.98 51.32 -1.21
N HIS A 72 14.26 51.05 -1.47
CA HIS A 72 14.81 49.73 -1.20
C HIS A 72 14.75 49.56 0.31
N ASP A 73 13.75 48.81 0.78
CA ASP A 73 13.72 48.33 2.16
C ASP A 73 15.11 47.75 2.50
N PRO A 74 15.67 48.05 3.68
CA PRO A 74 17.01 47.61 4.01
C PRO A 74 17.05 46.08 4.00
N LEU A 75 17.97 45.53 3.20
CA LEU A 75 18.28 44.10 3.14
C LEU A 75 18.40 43.55 4.57
N ILE A 76 17.52 42.64 4.95
CA ILE A 76 17.51 41.99 6.26
C ILE A 76 18.74 41.08 6.33
N LYS A 77 19.60 41.31 7.32
CA LYS A 77 20.82 40.53 7.57
C LYS A 77 20.74 39.88 8.94
N LEU A 78 20.81 38.56 8.98
CA LEU A 78 20.73 37.80 10.23
C LEU A 78 21.83 36.73 10.26
N THR A 79 22.44 36.56 11.43
CA THR A 79 23.31 35.41 11.71
C THR A 79 22.56 34.48 12.66
N VAL A 80 22.25 33.26 12.21
CA VAL A 80 21.38 32.33 12.93
C VAL A 80 22.13 31.03 13.24
N ASP A 81 22.34 30.69 14.51
CA ASP A 81 22.80 29.37 14.95
C ASP A 81 21.59 28.44 15.11
N VAL A 82 21.55 27.38 14.31
CA VAL A 82 20.42 26.46 14.24
C VAL A 82 20.72 25.21 15.07
N ARG A 83 19.80 24.88 15.99
CA ARG A 83 19.90 23.73 16.89
C ARG A 83 18.70 22.82 16.75
N LEU A 84 18.96 21.55 16.45
CA LEU A 84 17.96 20.50 16.43
C LEU A 84 17.79 19.90 17.83
N LYS A 85 16.55 19.81 18.26
CA LYS A 85 16.15 19.32 19.58
C LYS A 85 15.03 18.30 19.46
N ASP A 86 15.05 17.33 20.35
CA ASP A 86 13.95 16.37 20.52
C ASP A 86 12.87 16.92 21.46
N THR A 87 13.23 17.82 22.38
CA THR A 87 12.31 18.46 23.33
C THR A 87 12.56 19.94 23.51
N VAL A 88 11.53 20.70 23.90
CA VAL A 88 11.65 22.16 24.11
C VAL A 88 12.74 22.48 25.14
N ASN A 89 12.72 21.79 26.28
CA ASN A 89 13.62 22.05 27.41
C ASN A 89 14.98 21.35 27.31
N GLN A 90 15.29 20.71 26.17
CA GLN A 90 16.62 20.12 25.96
C GLN A 90 17.71 21.20 26.09
N ARG A 91 18.80 20.86 26.78
CA ARG A 91 19.94 21.76 26.94
C ARG A 91 20.64 21.92 25.59
N LEU A 92 21.24 23.10 25.35
CA LEU A 92 21.96 23.35 24.09
C LEU A 92 23.18 22.45 23.91
N THR A 93 23.81 22.05 25.01
CA THR A 93 24.96 21.14 25.02
C THR A 93 24.61 19.72 24.56
N SER A 94 23.34 19.32 24.69
CA SER A 94 22.84 18.01 24.24
C SER A 94 21.96 18.09 22.99
N SER A 95 21.81 19.28 22.40
CA SER A 95 21.08 19.47 21.14
C SER A 95 22.01 19.29 19.93
N GLY A 96 21.49 18.73 18.84
CA GLY A 96 22.21 18.61 17.58
C GLY A 96 22.50 19.99 16.99
N ARG A 97 23.74 20.24 16.55
CA ARG A 97 24.11 21.51 15.90
C ARG A 97 23.96 21.37 14.39
N MET A 98 23.08 22.17 13.78
CA MET A 98 22.93 22.25 12.32
C MET A 98 23.82 23.34 11.70
N GLY A 99 24.56 24.06 12.53
CA GLY A 99 25.52 25.08 12.11
C GLY A 99 24.98 26.50 12.24
N THR A 100 25.84 27.45 11.89
CA THR A 100 25.55 28.88 11.93
C THR A 100 25.43 29.40 10.50
N HIS A 101 24.29 30.02 10.19
CA HIS A 101 23.88 30.40 8.84
C HIS A 101 23.72 31.90 8.76
N LYS A 102 24.25 32.52 7.70
CA LYS A 102 24.04 33.94 7.41
C LYS A 102 22.94 34.08 6.38
N ILE A 103 21.91 34.84 6.73
CA ILE A 103 20.70 35.01 5.92
C ILE A 103 20.61 36.45 5.49
N TYR A 104 20.47 36.63 4.18
CA TYR A 104 20.26 37.92 3.52
C TYR A 104 18.95 37.83 2.77
N ALA A 105 18.00 38.73 3.03
CA ALA A 105 16.68 38.67 2.42
C ALA A 105 16.02 40.04 2.36
N ASP A 106 15.15 40.24 1.39
CA ASP A 106 14.44 41.52 1.21
C ASP A 106 13.14 41.56 2.04
N THR A 107 12.53 40.38 2.30
CA THR A 107 11.32 40.26 3.10
C THR A 107 11.47 39.24 4.24
N TRP A 108 10.61 39.32 5.25
CA TRP A 108 10.58 38.34 6.34
C TRP A 108 10.05 36.97 5.88
N ASP A 109 9.19 36.93 4.87
CA ASP A 109 8.72 35.67 4.28
C ASP A 109 9.85 34.93 3.55
N ASP A 110 10.76 35.68 2.91
CA ASP A 110 12.00 35.11 2.34
C ASP A 110 12.94 34.58 3.43
N VAL A 111 13.06 35.29 4.57
CA VAL A 111 13.81 34.79 5.73
C VAL A 111 13.20 33.46 6.21
N LYS A 112 11.87 33.40 6.36
CA LYS A 112 11.15 32.19 6.78
C LYS A 112 11.38 31.04 5.79
N SER A 113 11.29 31.31 4.50
CA SER A 113 11.52 30.33 3.42
C SER A 113 12.96 29.80 3.40
N LYS A 114 13.95 30.68 3.56
CA LYS A 114 15.37 30.28 3.65
C LYS A 114 15.64 29.44 4.89
N LEU A 115 15.12 29.83 6.05
CA LEU A 115 15.22 29.03 7.27
C LEU A 115 14.54 27.68 7.12
N TRP A 116 13.35 27.64 6.51
CA TRP A 116 12.62 26.40 6.26
C TRP A 116 13.43 25.43 5.41
N SER A 117 14.06 25.91 4.33
CA SER A 117 14.88 25.08 3.46
C SER A 117 16.04 24.38 4.19
N ILE A 118 16.58 25.00 5.25
CA ILE A 118 17.65 24.46 6.08
C ILE A 118 17.14 23.35 7.00
N VAL A 119 15.93 23.49 7.54
CA VAL A 119 15.45 22.64 8.64
C VAL A 119 14.53 21.52 8.20
N GLN A 120 13.81 21.67 7.08
CA GLN A 120 12.71 20.78 6.67
C GLN A 120 13.10 19.30 6.59
N VAL A 121 14.34 18.99 6.19
CA VAL A 121 14.82 17.61 6.00
C VAL A 121 14.88 16.84 7.33
N GLU A 122 15.13 17.55 8.43
CA GLU A 122 15.25 16.95 9.77
C GLU A 122 13.91 16.84 10.49
N LEU A 123 12.86 17.51 10.00
CA LEU A 123 11.56 17.53 10.63
C LEU A 123 10.81 16.22 10.42
N LYS A 124 10.07 15.83 11.46
CA LYS A 124 9.13 14.70 11.45
C LYS A 124 7.72 15.24 11.68
N PRO A 125 6.66 14.49 11.31
CA PRO A 125 5.30 14.97 11.51
C PRO A 125 5.01 15.30 12.98
N LEU A 126 4.15 16.29 13.22
CA LEU A 126 3.94 16.92 14.54
C LEU A 126 3.45 15.91 15.58
N ALA A 127 3.95 16.03 16.81
CA ALA A 127 3.36 15.34 17.96
C ALA A 127 2.20 16.17 18.53
N ILE A 128 1.02 15.56 18.61
CA ILE A 128 -0.21 16.17 19.11
C ILE A 128 -0.61 15.44 20.41
N PRO A 129 -0.58 16.12 21.57
CA PRO A 129 -1.09 15.55 22.81
C PRO A 129 -2.62 15.62 22.84
N THR A 130 -3.28 14.50 23.12
CA THR A 130 -4.74 14.41 23.24
C THR A 130 -5.12 13.98 24.66
N GLY A 131 -5.96 14.78 25.35
CA GLY A 131 -6.49 14.42 26.67
C GLY A 131 -5.54 14.63 27.86
N LYS A 132 -5.96 14.15 29.04
CA LYS A 132 -5.17 14.12 30.29
C LYS A 132 -5.40 12.78 31.00
N PRO A 133 -4.37 11.93 31.22
CA PRO A 133 -2.97 12.09 30.79
C PRO A 133 -2.82 12.16 29.26
N PRO A 134 -1.72 12.75 28.74
CA PRO A 134 -1.55 12.97 27.31
C PRO A 134 -1.42 11.63 26.58
N VAL A 135 -2.39 11.34 25.71
CA VAL A 135 -2.28 10.31 24.68
C VAL A 135 -1.69 10.97 23.45
N TRP A 136 -0.50 10.56 23.07
CA TRP A 136 0.19 11.16 21.96
C TRP A 136 -0.31 10.60 20.63
N LYS A 137 -0.44 11.49 19.66
CA LYS A 137 -0.68 11.16 18.26
C LYS A 137 0.34 11.87 17.40
N VAL A 138 0.60 11.32 16.23
CA VAL A 138 1.40 11.97 15.20
C VAL A 138 0.43 12.55 14.18
N ASP A 139 0.57 13.84 13.89
CA ASP A 139 -0.17 14.49 12.81
C ASP A 139 0.11 13.76 11.49
N GLU A 140 -0.94 13.60 10.69
CA GLU A 140 -0.85 12.89 9.42
C GLU A 140 -0.25 13.76 8.30
N GLN A 141 -0.19 15.08 8.52
CA GLN A 141 0.36 16.02 7.56
C GLN A 141 1.89 16.04 7.63
N GLU A 142 2.54 16.03 6.46
CA GLU A 142 3.98 16.25 6.37
C GLU A 142 4.32 17.68 6.80
N PRO A 143 5.53 17.90 7.38
CA PRO A 143 5.96 19.23 7.76
C PRO A 143 5.86 20.18 6.55
N THR A 144 5.06 21.23 6.70
CA THR A 144 4.87 22.27 5.69
C THR A 144 5.29 23.61 6.29
N ILE A 145 5.71 24.56 5.45
CA ILE A 145 6.20 25.88 5.89
C ILE A 145 5.17 26.65 6.74
N ASP A 146 3.88 26.40 6.56
CA ASP A 146 2.82 27.00 7.38
C ASP A 146 2.89 26.56 8.85
N LEU A 147 3.46 25.39 9.11
CA LEU A 147 3.67 24.84 10.45
C LEU A 147 5.01 25.26 11.07
N PHE A 148 5.82 26.07 10.39
CA PHE A 148 7.18 26.48 10.82
C PHE A 148 7.25 26.93 12.29
N GLU A 149 6.25 27.68 12.75
CA GLU A 149 6.18 28.20 14.12
C GLU A 149 5.92 27.12 15.18
N LYS A 150 5.23 26.03 14.80
CA LYS A 150 5.06 24.87 15.67
C LYS A 150 6.34 24.06 15.80
N TYR A 151 7.25 24.18 14.83
CA TYR A 151 8.53 23.48 14.82
C TYR A 151 9.69 24.29 15.39
N THR A 152 9.55 25.61 15.53
CA THR A 152 10.70 26.46 15.81
C THR A 152 10.44 27.48 16.91
N SER A 153 11.52 27.87 17.58
CA SER A 153 11.53 29.00 18.50
C SER A 153 12.80 29.81 18.27
N MET A 154 12.62 31.12 18.07
CA MET A 154 13.71 32.04 17.85
C MET A 154 13.99 32.83 19.12
N ARG A 155 15.26 32.98 19.49
CA ARG A 155 15.65 33.80 20.63
C ARG A 155 16.99 34.48 20.43
N ILE A 156 17.13 35.63 21.06
CA ILE A 156 18.41 36.29 21.28
C ILE A 156 18.65 36.28 22.79
N ASN A 157 19.78 35.73 23.22
CA ASN A 157 20.10 35.53 24.64
C ASN A 157 18.94 34.81 25.37
N ALA A 158 18.33 35.45 26.38
CA ALA A 158 17.20 34.90 27.13
C ALA A 158 15.83 35.28 26.54
N LYS A 159 15.77 36.19 25.57
CA LYS A 159 14.51 36.74 25.04
C LYS A 159 14.03 35.92 23.84
N VAL A 160 12.87 35.27 23.99
CA VAL A 160 12.14 34.62 22.89
C VAL A 160 11.47 35.69 22.03
N LEU A 161 11.51 35.50 20.71
CA LEU A 161 11.05 36.46 19.70
C LEU A 161 10.10 35.74 18.73
N ASP A 162 9.05 36.45 18.32
CA ASP A 162 8.15 36.01 17.25
C ASP A 162 8.15 37.02 16.10
N PRO A 163 9.15 36.96 15.19
CA PRO A 163 9.22 37.90 14.09
C PRO A 163 8.11 37.73 13.05
N TRP A 164 7.37 36.63 13.09
CA TRP A 164 6.35 36.29 12.11
C TRP A 164 5.04 37.04 12.42
N GLY A 165 4.64 37.08 13.70
CA GLY A 165 3.49 37.84 14.17
C GLY A 165 3.80 39.28 14.63
N SER A 166 5.02 39.55 15.11
CA SER A 166 5.35 40.81 15.83
C SER A 166 6.30 41.72 15.05
N ALA A 167 5.78 42.86 14.57
CA ALA A 167 6.60 43.93 13.97
C ALA A 167 7.65 44.51 14.97
N LYS A 168 7.36 44.47 16.26
CA LYS A 168 8.30 44.91 17.30
C LYS A 168 9.52 43.98 17.38
N ASP A 169 9.31 42.68 17.23
CA ASP A 169 10.40 41.70 17.26
C ASP A 169 11.23 41.74 15.99
N ARG A 170 10.60 41.98 14.82
CA ARG A 170 11.31 42.29 13.57
C ARG A 170 12.26 43.48 13.70
N ARG A 171 11.77 44.59 14.28
CA ARG A 171 12.60 45.77 14.56
C ARG A 171 13.72 45.46 15.55
N TYR A 172 13.46 44.62 16.55
CA TYR A 172 14.47 44.19 17.52
C TYR A 172 15.57 43.36 16.87
N LEU A 173 15.23 42.40 15.99
CA LEU A 173 16.20 41.61 15.24
C LEU A 173 17.05 42.47 14.31
N THR A 174 16.42 43.39 13.58
CA THR A 174 17.12 44.30 12.66
C THR A 174 18.08 45.23 13.40
N ARG A 175 17.70 45.71 14.59
CA ARG A 175 18.57 46.54 15.43
C ARG A 175 19.77 45.78 15.99
N ASN A 176 19.64 44.47 16.18
CA ASN A 176 20.69 43.62 16.73
C ASN A 176 21.24 42.66 15.65
N GLU A 177 21.41 43.13 14.42
CA GLU A 177 21.87 42.33 13.27
C GLU A 177 23.24 41.66 13.48
N GLN A 178 24.08 42.23 14.36
CA GLN A 178 25.41 41.73 14.69
C GLN A 178 25.36 40.59 15.73
N GLU A 179 24.25 40.42 16.43
CA GLU A 179 24.09 39.32 17.40
C GLU A 179 23.76 38.01 16.70
N THR A 180 24.23 36.91 17.27
CA THR A 180 23.87 35.57 16.79
C THR A 180 22.52 35.17 17.38
N ILE A 181 21.54 34.99 16.51
CA ILE A 181 20.21 34.51 16.85
C ILE A 181 20.26 33.00 17.02
N LEU A 182 19.65 32.49 18.08
CA LEU A 182 19.49 31.06 18.24
C LEU A 182 18.12 30.63 17.71
N LEU A 183 18.11 29.74 16.72
CA LEU A 183 16.92 29.04 16.27
C LEU A 183 16.90 27.63 16.84
N SER A 184 16.00 27.38 17.78
CA SER A 184 15.71 26.03 18.25
C SER A 184 14.68 25.39 17.33
N VAL A 185 15.01 24.24 16.77
CA VAL A 185 14.19 23.44 15.86
C VAL A 185 13.82 22.16 16.60
N TYR A 186 12.54 21.88 16.73
CA TYR A 186 12.02 20.73 17.47
C TYR A 186 11.60 19.64 16.50
N LYS A 187 12.24 18.47 16.55
CA LYS A 187 12.07 17.39 15.57
C LYS A 187 10.60 16.97 15.34
N TYR A 188 9.80 16.94 16.41
CA TYR A 188 8.37 16.58 16.39
C TYR A 188 7.45 17.75 16.79
N GLY A 189 7.95 18.99 16.72
CA GLY A 189 7.23 20.18 17.16
C GLY A 189 7.43 20.55 18.63
N ASN A 190 6.84 21.67 19.02
CA ASN A 190 7.04 22.35 20.31
C ASN A 190 6.12 21.86 21.44
N GLU A 191 5.26 20.88 21.22
CA GLU A 191 4.37 20.32 22.25
C GLU A 191 5.12 19.38 23.21
N ILE A 192 6.19 18.73 22.76
CA ILE A 192 7.02 17.85 23.61
C ILE A 192 8.01 18.69 24.41
N SER A 193 7.65 18.98 25.65
CA SER A 193 8.41 19.88 26.50
C SER A 193 9.53 19.19 27.28
N THR A 194 9.32 17.95 27.73
CA THR A 194 10.24 17.24 28.63
C THR A 194 10.71 15.91 28.04
N VAL A 195 11.83 15.40 28.57
CA VAL A 195 12.36 14.09 28.18
C VAL A 195 11.36 12.97 28.50
N ALA A 196 10.64 13.05 29.63
CA ALA A 196 9.61 12.07 29.98
C ALA A 196 8.48 12.03 28.94
N GLN A 197 7.98 13.21 28.51
CA GLN A 197 6.99 13.30 27.45
C GLN A 197 7.50 12.76 26.12
N PHE A 198 8.78 12.97 25.83
CA PHE A 198 9.41 12.42 24.64
C PHE A 198 9.46 10.89 24.69
N THR A 199 9.87 10.31 25.82
CA THR A 199 9.86 8.85 26.01
C THR A 199 8.43 8.29 25.90
N ASP A 200 7.44 8.91 26.53
CA ASP A 200 6.03 8.50 26.40
C ASP A 200 5.56 8.56 24.93
N PHE A 201 5.97 9.59 24.20
CA PHE A 201 5.68 9.74 22.77
C PHE A 201 6.36 8.66 21.94
N GLU A 202 7.65 8.39 22.19
CA GLU A 202 8.40 7.35 21.51
C GLU A 202 7.75 5.98 21.72
N GLU A 203 7.38 5.64 22.96
CA GLU A 203 6.70 4.39 23.28
C GLU A 203 5.33 4.25 22.60
N GLN A 204 4.54 5.33 22.55
CA GLN A 204 3.19 5.29 21.99
C GLN A 204 3.17 5.32 20.45
N CYS A 205 4.10 6.05 19.83
CA CYS A 205 4.01 6.44 18.42
C CYS A 205 5.16 5.95 17.53
N ILE A 206 6.37 5.75 18.10
CA ILE A 206 7.59 5.50 17.31
C ILE A 206 8.06 4.05 17.44
N HIS A 207 8.14 3.54 18.67
CA HIS A 207 8.57 2.19 18.93
C HIS A 207 7.49 1.18 18.51
N PRO A 208 7.89 0.04 17.91
CA PRO A 208 6.97 -1.07 17.70
C PRO A 208 6.37 -1.51 19.04
N VAL A 209 5.05 -1.67 19.07
CA VAL A 209 4.34 -2.17 20.25
C VAL A 209 4.80 -3.62 20.45
N GLU A 210 5.63 -3.82 21.47
CA GLU A 210 6.20 -5.09 21.89
C GLU A 210 7.23 -5.69 20.92
N THR A 211 8.50 -5.46 21.21
CA THR A 211 9.58 -6.40 20.86
C THR A 211 9.48 -7.62 21.77
N ASP A 212 9.50 -8.81 21.18
CA ASP A 212 9.70 -10.03 21.98
C ASP A 212 11.09 -10.02 22.64
N ARG A 213 11.38 -11.01 23.51
CA ARG A 213 12.67 -11.11 24.21
C ARG A 213 13.89 -11.18 23.27
N GLY A 214 13.69 -11.30 21.95
CA GLY A 214 14.72 -11.32 20.92
C GLY A 214 14.79 -10.07 20.03
N GLY A 215 13.95 -9.05 20.26
CA GLY A 215 13.97 -7.82 19.46
C GLY A 215 13.29 -7.92 18.09
N ALA A 216 12.51 -8.99 17.84
CA ALA A 216 11.67 -9.09 16.65
C ALA A 216 10.29 -8.45 16.91
N ALA A 217 9.66 -7.88 15.87
CA ALA A 217 8.28 -7.40 15.96
C ALA A 217 7.36 -8.55 16.39
N ASN A 218 6.60 -8.36 17.47
CA ASN A 218 5.74 -9.39 18.06
C ASN A 218 4.84 -10.01 16.97
N GLU A 219 4.92 -11.34 16.81
CA GLU A 219 4.06 -12.13 15.93
C GLU A 219 2.57 -11.78 16.11
N ALA A 220 2.15 -11.42 17.33
CA ALA A 220 0.79 -10.99 17.63
C ALA A 220 0.37 -9.72 16.85
N VAL A 221 1.26 -8.75 16.66
CA VAL A 221 0.99 -7.53 15.86
C VAL A 221 0.92 -7.87 14.38
N HIS A 222 1.76 -8.81 13.93
CA HIS A 222 1.73 -9.25 12.54
C HIS A 222 0.41 -9.97 12.23
N GLN A 223 -0.03 -10.84 13.12
CA GLN A 223 -1.31 -11.55 13.01
C GLN A 223 -2.52 -10.63 13.11
N SER A 224 -2.49 -9.61 13.97
CA SER A 224 -3.58 -8.63 14.06
C SER A 224 -3.71 -7.81 12.77
N LEU A 225 -2.59 -7.39 12.17
CA LEU A 225 -2.59 -6.70 10.88
C LEU A 225 -3.05 -7.59 9.72
N ILE A 226 -2.65 -8.86 9.70
CA ILE A 226 -3.16 -9.83 8.72
C ILE A 226 -4.68 -9.96 8.85
N THR A 227 -5.18 -10.04 10.08
CA THR A 227 -6.61 -10.13 10.36
C THR A 227 -7.36 -8.89 9.85
N ALA A 228 -6.86 -7.69 10.17
CA ALA A 228 -7.46 -6.43 9.70
C ALA A 228 -7.41 -6.28 8.18
N LEU A 229 -6.31 -6.70 7.54
CA LEU A 229 -6.19 -6.70 6.07
C LEU A 229 -7.21 -7.65 5.43
N LYS A 230 -7.38 -8.86 5.98
CA LYS A 230 -8.36 -9.84 5.49
C LYS A 230 -9.80 -9.43 5.75
N GLU A 231 -10.08 -8.79 6.88
CA GLU A 231 -11.42 -8.25 7.16
C GLU A 231 -11.82 -7.22 6.11
N LYS A 232 -10.90 -6.31 5.77
CA LYS A 232 -11.18 -5.26 4.80
C LYS A 232 -11.15 -5.73 3.35
N TRP A 233 -10.16 -6.52 2.97
CA TRP A 233 -9.88 -6.85 1.57
C TRP A 233 -10.18 -8.29 1.20
N GLY A 234 -10.36 -9.19 2.18
CA GLY A 234 -10.53 -10.63 1.93
C GLY A 234 -11.82 -10.99 1.20
N ALA A 235 -12.81 -10.10 1.17
CA ALA A 235 -13.99 -10.27 0.33
C ALA A 235 -13.68 -10.08 -1.17
N ILE A 236 -12.77 -9.15 -1.49
CA ILE A 236 -12.51 -8.68 -2.86
C ILE A 236 -11.20 -9.25 -3.43
N LEU A 237 -10.25 -9.62 -2.56
CA LEU A 237 -8.96 -10.17 -2.90
C LEU A 237 -8.78 -11.57 -2.32
N THR A 238 -8.30 -12.47 -3.15
CA THR A 238 -7.88 -13.82 -2.81
C THR A 238 -6.36 -13.94 -2.99
N ALA A 239 -5.67 -14.46 -1.97
CA ALA A 239 -4.23 -14.66 -1.99
C ALA A 239 -3.82 -15.73 -0.98
N GLN A 240 -2.58 -16.23 -1.11
CA GLN A 240 -1.99 -17.16 -0.14
C GLN A 240 -1.69 -16.45 1.19
N GLU A 241 -1.66 -17.21 2.29
CA GLU A 241 -1.37 -16.68 3.63
C GLU A 241 -0.06 -15.88 3.69
N LEU A 242 0.97 -16.37 3.00
CA LEU A 242 2.27 -15.72 2.92
C LEU A 242 2.19 -14.33 2.28
N SER A 243 1.32 -14.14 1.28
CA SER A 243 1.12 -12.85 0.61
C SER A 243 0.50 -11.82 1.55
N TRP A 244 -0.51 -12.23 2.34
CA TRP A 244 -1.08 -11.39 3.41
C TRP A 244 -0.03 -11.02 4.46
N ARG A 245 0.80 -12.00 4.84
CA ARG A 245 1.89 -11.80 5.81
C ARG A 245 2.96 -10.84 5.31
N LEU A 246 3.38 -10.95 4.06
CA LEU A 246 4.32 -10.02 3.44
C LEU A 246 3.74 -8.60 3.37
N TRP A 247 2.45 -8.46 3.06
CA TRP A 247 1.78 -7.16 3.04
C TRP A 247 1.71 -6.56 4.44
N ALA A 248 1.24 -7.31 5.44
CA ALA A 248 1.28 -6.89 6.83
C ALA A 248 2.69 -6.50 7.27
N GLY A 249 3.73 -7.22 6.82
CA GLY A 249 5.12 -6.91 7.14
C GLY A 249 5.59 -5.58 6.55
N SER A 250 5.09 -5.19 5.37
CA SER A 250 5.35 -3.86 4.81
C SER A 250 4.70 -2.74 5.61
N ILE A 251 3.56 -3.02 6.27
CA ILE A 251 2.84 -2.07 7.13
C ILE A 251 3.53 -1.95 8.49
N VAL A 252 3.94 -3.07 9.10
CA VAL A 252 4.67 -3.09 10.39
C VAL A 252 5.92 -2.20 10.37
N LYS A 253 6.61 -2.13 9.23
CA LYS A 253 7.81 -1.28 9.06
C LYS A 253 7.53 0.22 9.13
N LYS A 254 6.27 0.63 8.96
CA LYS A 254 5.85 2.04 9.02
C LYS A 254 5.46 2.41 10.46
N PRO A 255 5.50 3.71 10.83
CA PRO A 255 5.02 4.17 12.12
C PRO A 255 3.56 3.74 12.37
N ARG A 256 3.23 3.43 13.62
CA ARG A 256 1.90 2.91 14.02
C ARG A 256 0.75 3.81 13.54
N THR A 257 0.96 5.11 13.58
CA THR A 257 -0.05 6.11 13.15
C THR A 257 -0.41 6.00 11.67
N GLN A 258 0.43 5.37 10.87
CA GLN A 258 0.18 5.14 9.45
C GLN A 258 -0.46 3.78 9.16
N HIS A 259 -0.53 2.86 10.13
CA HIS A 259 -0.98 1.48 9.88
C HIS A 259 -2.41 1.41 9.34
N GLU A 260 -3.34 2.14 9.95
CA GLU A 260 -4.75 2.17 9.54
C GLU A 260 -4.91 2.73 8.11
N ARG A 261 -4.16 3.78 7.78
CA ARG A 261 -4.11 4.35 6.43
C ARG A 261 -3.46 3.42 5.40
N GLU A 262 -2.57 2.54 5.82
CA GLU A 262 -1.92 1.59 4.93
C GLU A 262 -2.79 0.35 4.70
N ILE A 263 -3.56 -0.09 5.71
CA ILE A 263 -4.69 -1.01 5.54
C ILE A 263 -5.77 -0.36 4.66
N ALA A 264 -5.91 0.96 4.77
CA ALA A 264 -6.49 1.93 3.84
C ALA A 264 -6.43 1.56 2.35
N LYS A 265 -5.20 1.28 1.92
CA LYS A 265 -4.76 1.28 0.53
C LYS A 265 -4.84 -0.12 -0.06
N PRO A 266 -4.92 -0.24 -1.41
CA PRO A 266 -4.77 -1.53 -2.08
C PRO A 266 -3.36 -2.11 -1.87
N PRO A 267 -3.12 -3.39 -2.23
CA PRO A 267 -1.82 -4.02 -2.10
C PRO A 267 -0.70 -3.18 -2.75
N PRO A 268 0.49 -3.09 -2.12
CA PRO A 268 1.66 -2.42 -2.68
C PRO A 268 1.97 -2.90 -4.10
N SER A 269 2.43 -1.98 -4.97
CA SER A 269 2.66 -2.26 -6.40
C SER A 269 3.57 -3.45 -6.66
N ASN A 270 4.58 -3.67 -5.81
CA ASN A 270 5.50 -4.81 -5.90
C ASN A 270 4.87 -6.17 -5.54
N MET A 271 3.62 -6.17 -5.04
CA MET A 271 2.93 -7.36 -4.56
C MET A 271 1.58 -7.61 -5.24
N VAL A 272 1.13 -6.72 -6.14
CA VAL A 272 -0.16 -6.82 -6.84
C VAL A 272 -0.35 -8.18 -7.52
N ASN A 273 0.71 -8.74 -8.11
CA ASN A 273 0.68 -10.04 -8.80
C ASN A 273 0.42 -11.24 -7.87
N GLN A 274 0.56 -11.06 -6.56
CA GLN A 274 0.31 -12.11 -5.57
C GLN A 274 -1.15 -12.18 -5.13
N PHE A 275 -1.93 -11.14 -5.44
CA PHE A 275 -3.35 -11.05 -5.12
C PHE A 275 -4.17 -11.20 -6.40
N ARG A 276 -5.24 -11.99 -6.31
CA ARG A 276 -6.23 -12.13 -7.38
C ARG A 276 -7.54 -11.56 -6.90
N TRP A 277 -8.17 -10.71 -7.70
CA TRP A 277 -9.54 -10.29 -7.44
C TRP A 277 -10.42 -11.54 -7.35
N THR A 278 -11.24 -11.62 -6.30
CA THR A 278 -12.16 -12.74 -6.10
C THR A 278 -13.03 -12.83 -7.35
N ALA A 279 -12.97 -13.99 -8.03
CA ALA A 279 -13.78 -14.23 -9.22
C ALA A 279 -15.26 -14.03 -8.84
N ASN A 280 -15.91 -13.06 -9.46
CA ASN A 280 -17.34 -12.90 -9.28
C ASN A 280 -18.04 -14.19 -9.79
N SER A 281 -19.23 -14.50 -9.29
CA SER A 281 -20.03 -15.66 -9.74
C SER A 281 -20.18 -15.75 -11.27
N SER A 282 -20.11 -14.61 -11.95
CA SER A 282 -20.08 -14.48 -13.41
C SER A 282 -18.83 -15.11 -14.05
N ASP A 283 -17.64 -14.97 -13.45
CA ASP A 283 -16.39 -15.53 -14.00
C ASP A 283 -16.37 -17.05 -13.86
N GLU A 284 -16.86 -17.59 -12.74
CA GLU A 284 -17.03 -19.03 -12.57
C GLU A 284 -18.05 -19.61 -13.55
N HIS A 285 -19.12 -18.87 -13.84
CA HIS A 285 -20.09 -19.24 -14.86
C HIS A 285 -19.46 -19.23 -16.26
N MET A 286 -18.73 -18.16 -16.61
CA MET A 286 -18.00 -18.05 -17.87
C MET A 286 -16.99 -19.19 -18.06
N GLN A 287 -16.21 -19.52 -17.04
CA GLN A 287 -15.26 -20.65 -17.11
C GLN A 287 -15.99 -21.99 -17.30
N ARG A 288 -17.13 -22.20 -16.64
CA ARG A 288 -17.95 -23.40 -16.84
C ARG A 288 -18.48 -23.49 -18.27
N VAL A 289 -19.00 -22.38 -18.81
CA VAL A 289 -19.48 -22.30 -20.20
C VAL A 289 -18.33 -22.58 -21.17
N GLN A 290 -17.16 -21.98 -20.99
CA GLN A 290 -15.99 -22.23 -21.83
C GLN A 290 -15.55 -23.70 -21.83
N ARG A 291 -15.52 -24.35 -20.65
CA ARG A 291 -15.21 -25.78 -20.54
C ARG A 291 -16.26 -26.64 -21.26
N SER A 292 -17.54 -26.32 -21.09
CA SER A 292 -18.65 -27.01 -21.77
C SER A 292 -18.54 -26.90 -23.29
N VAL A 293 -18.34 -25.68 -23.81
CA VAL A 293 -18.15 -25.43 -25.25
C VAL A 293 -16.94 -26.20 -25.80
N LYS A 294 -15.83 -26.23 -25.06
CA LYS A 294 -14.64 -26.99 -25.46
C LYS A 294 -14.90 -28.50 -25.52
N MET A 295 -15.67 -29.05 -24.59
CA MET A 295 -16.07 -30.46 -24.61
C MET A 295 -17.03 -30.75 -25.76
N ALA A 296 -18.06 -29.92 -25.96
CA ALA A 296 -18.99 -30.06 -27.08
C ALA A 296 -18.25 -30.03 -28.42
N LYS A 297 -17.30 -29.10 -28.60
CA LYS A 297 -16.43 -29.05 -29.79
C LYS A 297 -15.67 -30.36 -30.01
N LYS A 298 -15.07 -30.94 -28.96
CA LYS A 298 -14.36 -32.23 -29.07
C LYS A 298 -15.29 -33.38 -29.47
N VAL A 299 -16.50 -33.43 -28.93
CA VAL A 299 -17.49 -34.46 -29.28
C VAL A 299 -17.88 -34.34 -30.76
N VAL A 300 -18.17 -33.12 -31.23
CA VAL A 300 -18.51 -32.86 -32.65
C VAL A 300 -17.36 -33.24 -33.57
N GLN A 301 -16.12 -32.87 -33.23
CA GLN A 301 -14.93 -33.26 -34.01
C GLN A 301 -14.74 -34.79 -34.05
N GLY A 302 -14.99 -35.48 -32.94
CA GLY A 302 -14.95 -36.94 -32.88
C GLY A 302 -16.04 -37.59 -33.74
N MET A 303 -17.26 -37.05 -33.73
CA MET A 303 -18.36 -37.51 -34.59
C MET A 303 -18.06 -37.28 -36.06
N GLN A 304 -17.53 -36.10 -36.43
CA GLN A 304 -17.13 -35.80 -37.80
C GLN A 304 -16.07 -36.78 -38.31
N SER A 305 -15.09 -37.13 -37.46
CA SER A 305 -14.08 -38.13 -37.79
C SER A 305 -14.69 -39.52 -38.04
N LYS A 306 -15.67 -39.93 -37.21
CA LYS A 306 -16.39 -41.21 -37.40
C LYS A 306 -17.21 -41.23 -38.68
N VAL A 307 -17.87 -40.12 -39.04
CA VAL A 307 -18.62 -40.00 -40.29
C VAL A 307 -17.68 -40.11 -41.50
N GLN A 308 -16.50 -39.49 -41.43
CA GLN A 308 -15.48 -39.62 -42.48
C GLN A 308 -15.01 -41.07 -42.64
N MET A 309 -14.73 -41.76 -41.54
CA MET A 309 -14.36 -43.19 -41.58
C MET A 309 -15.48 -44.04 -42.21
N PHE A 310 -16.74 -43.79 -41.85
CA PHE A 310 -17.88 -44.49 -42.45
C PHE A 310 -17.97 -44.25 -43.96
N SER A 311 -17.80 -42.99 -44.40
CA SER A 311 -17.78 -42.65 -45.82
C SER A 311 -16.69 -43.39 -46.59
N GLN A 312 -15.50 -43.55 -46.00
CA GLN A 312 -14.42 -44.32 -46.62
C GLN A 312 -14.79 -45.80 -46.74
N SER A 313 -15.38 -46.40 -45.70
CA SER A 313 -15.85 -47.79 -45.76
C SER A 313 -16.91 -48.00 -46.85
N VAL A 314 -17.84 -47.05 -47.00
CA VAL A 314 -18.85 -47.09 -48.08
C VAL A 314 -18.19 -47.04 -49.46
N GLN A 315 -17.16 -46.21 -49.65
CA GLN A 315 -16.41 -46.16 -50.90
C GLN A 315 -15.71 -47.48 -51.22
N VAL A 316 -15.11 -48.14 -50.22
CA VAL A 316 -14.49 -49.47 -50.38
C VAL A 316 -15.53 -50.52 -50.77
N LEU A 317 -16.71 -50.49 -50.15
CA LEU A 317 -17.80 -51.39 -50.53
C LEU A 317 -18.28 -51.12 -51.96
N GLN A 318 -18.39 -49.84 -52.34
CA GLN A 318 -18.80 -49.45 -53.68
C GLN A 318 -17.81 -49.93 -54.75
N SER A 319 -16.50 -49.82 -54.51
CA SER A 319 -15.49 -50.33 -55.46
C SER A 319 -15.51 -51.85 -55.55
N ALA A 320 -15.74 -52.56 -54.44
CA ALA A 320 -15.88 -54.02 -54.43
C ALA A 320 -17.10 -54.48 -55.25
N ILE A 321 -18.24 -53.80 -55.12
CA ILE A 321 -19.44 -54.08 -55.92
C ILE A 321 -19.16 -53.85 -57.41
N ALA A 322 -18.50 -52.74 -57.77
CA ALA A 322 -18.16 -52.45 -59.16
C ALA A 322 -17.28 -53.55 -59.77
N SER A 323 -16.25 -54.01 -59.05
CA SER A 323 -15.37 -55.08 -59.50
C SER A 323 -16.10 -56.42 -59.66
N MET A 324 -17.06 -56.72 -58.78
CA MET A 324 -17.87 -57.94 -58.89
C MET A 324 -18.78 -57.90 -60.12
N ASN A 325 -19.38 -56.75 -60.43
CA ASN A 325 -20.20 -56.58 -61.63
C ASN A 325 -19.37 -56.77 -62.90
N GLU A 326 -18.17 -56.18 -62.97
CA GLU A 326 -17.25 -56.36 -64.11
C GLU A 326 -16.86 -57.84 -64.29
N MET A 327 -16.59 -58.55 -63.19
CA MET A 327 -16.32 -59.99 -63.23
C MET A 327 -17.51 -60.78 -63.79
N LEU A 328 -18.74 -60.45 -63.38
CA LEU A 328 -19.95 -61.11 -63.86
C LEU A 328 -20.23 -60.82 -65.33
N GLU A 329 -20.00 -59.58 -65.79
CA GLU A 329 -20.11 -59.21 -67.20
C GLU A 329 -19.08 -59.99 -68.05
N ASN A 330 -17.83 -60.07 -67.61
CA ASN A 330 -16.79 -60.86 -68.28
C ASN A 330 -17.16 -62.35 -68.32
N GLN A 331 -17.70 -62.91 -67.22
CA GLN A 331 -18.16 -64.29 -67.21
C GLN A 331 -19.33 -64.54 -68.16
N LEU A 332 -20.27 -63.58 -68.25
CA LEU A 332 -21.36 -63.64 -69.21
C LEU A 332 -20.83 -63.65 -70.65
N GLU A 333 -19.88 -62.78 -70.98
CA GLU A 333 -19.26 -62.71 -72.30
C GLU A 333 -18.57 -64.03 -72.68
N VAL A 334 -17.82 -64.64 -71.76
CA VAL A 334 -17.20 -65.96 -71.97
C VAL A 334 -18.26 -67.05 -72.22
N ILE A 335 -19.36 -67.04 -71.45
CA ILE A 335 -20.44 -68.03 -71.64
C ILE A 335 -21.12 -67.83 -73.00
N VAL A 336 -21.36 -66.59 -73.43
CA VAL A 336 -21.94 -66.29 -74.74
C VAL A 336 -21.02 -66.76 -75.87
N ALA A 337 -19.72 -66.46 -75.80
CA ALA A 337 -18.74 -66.90 -76.79
C ALA A 337 -18.65 -68.44 -76.88
N LEU A 338 -18.68 -69.13 -75.74
CA LEU A 338 -18.71 -70.60 -75.71
C LEU A 338 -20.00 -71.16 -76.34
N GLY A 339 -21.13 -70.47 -76.18
CA GLY A 339 -22.40 -70.83 -76.82
C GLY A 339 -22.38 -70.65 -78.34
N GLU A 340 -21.67 -69.64 -78.83
CA GLU A 340 -21.46 -69.41 -80.28
C GLU A 340 -20.56 -70.49 -80.91
N ASP A 341 -19.51 -70.95 -80.21
CA ASP A 341 -18.64 -72.05 -80.65
C ASP A 341 -19.37 -73.42 -80.66
N VAL A 342 -20.43 -73.58 -79.87
CA VAL A 342 -21.25 -74.82 -79.80
C VAL A 342 -22.35 -74.83 -80.88
N ALA A 343 -22.40 -73.84 -81.78
CA ALA A 343 -23.25 -73.90 -82.97
C ALA A 343 -22.81 -75.04 -83.91
N ILE A 344 -23.38 -76.22 -83.70
CA ILE A 344 -23.26 -77.40 -84.57
C ILE A 344 -23.72 -76.99 -85.98
N ALA A 345 -22.79 -77.00 -86.94
CA ALA A 345 -23.12 -76.88 -88.35
C ALA A 345 -24.12 -77.99 -88.73
N PRO A 346 -25.21 -77.68 -89.45
CA PRO A 346 -26.12 -78.72 -89.86
C PRO A 346 -25.44 -79.59 -90.93
N ASP A 347 -25.56 -80.90 -90.74
CA ASP A 347 -25.57 -81.92 -91.78
C ASP A 347 -24.26 -82.66 -92.09
N THR A 348 -24.18 -83.91 -91.60
CA THR A 348 -23.61 -85.01 -92.40
C THR A 348 -24.60 -86.17 -92.40
N THR A 349 -25.55 -86.08 -93.31
CA THR A 349 -26.50 -87.09 -93.79
C THR A 349 -25.84 -88.39 -94.30
N GLU A 350 -24.50 -88.50 -94.27
CA GLU A 350 -23.75 -89.65 -94.77
C GLU A 350 -23.78 -90.88 -93.83
N VAL A 351 -24.02 -90.70 -92.52
CA VAL A 351 -23.98 -91.83 -91.55
C VAL A 351 -25.24 -92.70 -91.61
N SER A 352 -26.40 -92.14 -91.99
CA SER A 352 -27.66 -92.91 -92.14
C SER A 352 -27.69 -93.82 -93.37
N SER A 353 -26.91 -93.53 -94.42
CA SER A 353 -26.87 -94.35 -95.64
C SER A 353 -26.03 -95.63 -95.47
N ALA A 354 -25.07 -95.66 -94.53
CA ALA A 354 -24.25 -96.84 -94.28
C ALA A 354 -24.98 -97.94 -93.48
N LEU A 355 -25.99 -97.58 -92.69
CA LEU A 355 -26.75 -98.50 -91.83
C LEU A 355 -27.89 -99.23 -92.55
N THR A 356 -28.30 -98.77 -93.74
CA THR A 356 -29.36 -99.39 -94.56
C THR A 356 -28.86 -100.49 -95.50
N ALA A 357 -27.54 -100.69 -95.60
CA ALA A 357 -26.91 -101.64 -96.53
C ALA A 357 -26.56 -103.01 -95.89
N ILE A 358 -27.04 -103.31 -94.68
CA ILE A 358 -26.81 -104.60 -94.01
C ILE A 358 -28.00 -105.53 -94.30
N PRO A 359 -27.86 -106.56 -95.17
CA PRO A 359 -28.95 -107.49 -95.45
C PRO A 359 -29.17 -108.47 -94.27
N ASN A 360 -30.43 -108.65 -93.88
CA ASN A 360 -30.84 -109.67 -92.89
C ASN A 360 -30.64 -111.08 -93.49
N GLN A 361 -29.94 -111.95 -92.77
CA GLN A 361 -29.92 -113.40 -93.04
C GLN A 361 -31.12 -114.08 -92.37
N ASP A 362 -31.79 -114.97 -93.10
CA ASP A 362 -32.87 -115.81 -92.57
C ASP A 362 -32.33 -116.89 -91.61
N ASP A 363 -33.10 -117.14 -90.56
CA ASP A 363 -32.87 -118.04 -89.44
C ASP A 363 -33.17 -119.50 -89.83
N ILE A 364 -32.18 -120.41 -89.73
CA ILE A 364 -32.27 -121.79 -90.28
C ILE A 364 -32.37 -122.87 -89.17
N ASP A 365 -32.45 -122.51 -87.88
CA ASP A 365 -32.42 -123.51 -86.79
C ASP A 365 -33.81 -123.94 -86.24
N HIS A 366 -34.87 -123.82 -87.04
CA HIS A 366 -36.20 -124.36 -86.72
C HIS A 366 -36.72 -125.33 -87.80
N GLU A 367 -36.29 -126.59 -87.76
CA GLU A 367 -37.10 -127.78 -88.08
C GLU A 367 -36.87 -128.90 -87.07
#